data_AF-A0A084TCV4-F1
#
_entry.id   AF-A0A084TCV4-F1
#
_cell.length_a   1.000
_cell.length_b   1.000
_cell.length_c   1.000
_cell.angle_alpha   90.00
_cell.angle_beta   90.00
_cell.angle_gamma   90.00
#
_symmetry.space_group_name_H-M   'P 1'
#
loop_
_entity.id
_entity.type
_entity.pdbx_description
1 polymer ?
#
loop_
_entity_poly.entity_id
_entity_poly.type
_entity_poly.pdbx_seq_one_letter_code
_entity_poly.pdbx_strand_id
1 'polypeptide(L)'
;MADQHYIDGIENVAIIAGNIRMDFYTFAVDPETSGKEPPKEHNLRLVMSPDAFLRSWQTHTQLLEELKSRGLITEKPAEGTSSDQEKSTLAPSFS
;
A
#
# COMPACT_ATOMS: atom_id res chain seq x y z
N MET A 1 -23.88 10.19 -12.73
CA MET A 1 -22.68 10.56 -11.94
C MET A 1 -22.11 9.25 -11.42
N ALA A 2 -20.78 9.08 -11.38
CA ALA A 2 -20.18 7.88 -10.81
C ALA A 2 -20.15 7.99 -9.28
N ASP A 3 -20.33 6.87 -8.59
CA ASP A 3 -20.20 6.82 -7.14
C ASP A 3 -18.75 7.12 -6.74
N GLN A 4 -18.58 7.96 -5.72
CA GLN A 4 -17.27 8.37 -5.22
C GLN A 4 -17.06 7.78 -3.83
N HIS A 5 -15.92 7.10 -3.64
CA HIS A 5 -15.49 6.57 -2.35
C HIS A 5 -14.19 7.27 -1.96
N TYR A 6 -14.14 7.76 -0.73
CA TYR A 6 -12.88 8.19 -0.13
C TYR A 6 -12.09 6.95 0.29
N ILE A 7 -10.78 6.93 0.03
CA ILE A 7 -9.91 5.79 0.25
C ILE A 7 -8.59 6.28 0.86
N ASP A 8 -8.20 5.71 1.99
CA ASP A 8 -6.94 6.06 2.67
C ASP A 8 -5.76 5.27 2.12
N GLY A 9 -5.98 4.05 1.65
CA GLY A 9 -4.92 3.24 1.08
C GLY A 9 -5.35 1.91 0.48
N ILE A 10 -4.35 1.19 -0.03
CA ILE A 10 -4.48 -0.17 -0.56
C ILE A 10 -3.97 -1.12 0.51
N GLU A 11 -4.80 -2.09 0.88
CA GLU A 11 -4.43 -3.15 1.81
C GLU A 11 -3.75 -4.31 1.08
N ASN A 12 -4.30 -4.70 -0.08
CA ASN A 12 -3.82 -5.87 -0.82
C ASN A 12 -4.01 -5.70 -2.33
N VAL A 13 -3.05 -6.24 -3.10
CA VAL A 13 -3.14 -6.40 -4.55
C VAL A 13 -2.78 -7.83 -4.91
N ALA A 14 -3.69 -8.57 -5.54
CA ALA A 14 -3.49 -9.97 -5.86
C ALA A 14 -4.07 -10.36 -7.22
N ILE A 15 -3.49 -11.37 -7.87
CA ILE A 15 -4.07 -12.02 -9.05
C ILE A 15 -4.94 -13.19 -8.57
N ILE A 16 -6.25 -13.12 -8.81
CA ILE A 16 -7.20 -14.16 -8.43
C ILE A 16 -8.07 -14.50 -9.63
N ALA A 17 -8.06 -15.78 -10.02
CA ALA A 17 -8.79 -16.28 -11.20
C ALA A 17 -8.52 -15.43 -12.47
N GLY A 18 -7.25 -15.10 -12.71
CA GLY A 18 -6.81 -14.32 -13.88
C GLY A 18 -7.14 -12.83 -13.84
N ASN A 19 -7.74 -12.32 -12.75
CA ASN A 19 -8.05 -10.91 -12.57
C ASN A 19 -7.19 -10.28 -11.48
N ILE A 20 -6.91 -8.99 -11.60
CA ILE A 20 -6.29 -8.21 -10.53
C ILE A 20 -7.39 -7.78 -9.56
N ARG A 21 -7.21 -8.10 -8.28
CA ARG A 21 -8.05 -7.67 -7.17
C ARG A 21 -7.26 -6.71 -6.30
N MET A 22 -7.81 -5.52 -6.09
CA MET A 22 -7.28 -4.50 -5.20
C MET A 22 -8.27 -4.29 -4.07
N ASP A 23 -7.81 -4.52 -2.85
CA ASP A 23 -8.58 -4.28 -1.63
C ASP A 23 -8.12 -2.96 -1.02
N PHE A 24 -9.08 -2.07 -0.80
CA PHE A 24 -8.82 -0.76 -0.22
C PHE A 24 -9.32 -0.70 1.22
N TYR A 25 -8.73 0.21 1.99
CA TYR A 25 -9.19 0.49 3.35
C TYR A 25 -9.45 1.99 3.54
N THR A 26 -10.30 2.28 4.52
CA THR A 26 -10.45 3.60 5.12
C THR A 26 -10.27 3.51 6.62
N PHE A 27 -9.87 4.59 7.27
CA PHE A 27 -9.88 4.67 8.72
C PHE A 27 -11.31 4.93 9.23
N ALA A 28 -11.78 4.10 10.17
CA ALA A 28 -13.06 4.34 10.83
C ALA A 28 -12.98 5.60 11.68
N VAL A 29 -14.06 6.39 11.72
CA VAL A 29 -14.20 7.46 12.71
C VAL A 29 -14.80 6.83 13.97
N ASP A 30 -13.96 6.27 14.84
CA ASP A 30 -14.42 5.81 16.15
C ASP A 30 -14.23 6.93 17.20
N PRO A 31 -15.33 7.52 17.71
CA PRO A 31 -15.28 8.57 18.73
C PRO A 31 -14.63 8.12 20.04
N GLU A 32 -14.56 6.81 20.32
CA GLU A 32 -14.00 6.25 21.55
C GLU A 32 -12.47 6.04 21.49
N THR A 33 -11.87 6.07 20.29
CA THR A 33 -10.41 5.92 20.08
C THR A 33 -9.59 7.20 20.31
N SER A 34 -10.01 8.08 21.21
CA SER A 34 -9.23 9.26 21.61
C SER A 34 -7.77 8.86 21.96
N GLY A 35 -6.83 9.17 21.05
CA GLY A 35 -5.40 8.90 21.21
C GLY A 35 -4.87 7.56 20.68
N LYS A 36 -5.66 6.73 20.00
CA LYS A 36 -5.20 5.50 19.32
C LYS A 36 -5.37 5.61 17.80
N GLU A 37 -4.55 4.89 17.03
CA GLU A 37 -4.76 4.78 15.58
C GLU A 37 -6.14 4.19 15.31
N PRO A 38 -6.97 4.82 14.46
CA PRO A 38 -8.29 4.30 14.17
C PRO A 38 -8.20 2.95 13.44
N PRO A 39 -9.15 2.03 13.65
CA PRO A 39 -9.14 0.75 12.96
C PRO A 39 -9.35 0.94 11.45
N LYS A 40 -8.67 0.10 10.65
CA LYS A 40 -8.90 0.03 9.20
C LYS A 40 -10.20 -0.73 8.92
N GLU A 41 -11.06 -0.16 8.09
CA GLU A 41 -12.26 -0.79 7.57
C GLU A 41 -12.12 -1.13 6.08
N HIS A 42 -12.54 -2.33 5.70
CA HIS A 42 -12.53 -2.80 4.32
C HIS A 42 -13.78 -2.34 3.58
N ASN A 43 -13.69 -1.20 2.90
CA ASN A 43 -14.87 -0.53 2.36
C ASN A 43 -14.98 -0.59 0.83
N LEU A 44 -13.94 -1.03 0.11
CA LEU A 44 -14.00 -1.16 -1.35
C LEU A 44 -13.07 -2.25 -1.89
N ARG A 45 -13.57 -3.01 -2.87
CA ARG A 45 -12.80 -3.97 -3.65
C ARG A 45 -12.96 -3.65 -5.14
N LEU A 46 -11.85 -3.43 -5.81
CA LEU A 46 -11.80 -3.27 -7.26
C LEU A 46 -11.27 -4.55 -7.90
N VAL A 47 -11.97 -5.03 -8.93
CA VAL A 47 -11.55 -6.18 -9.72
C VAL A 47 -11.45 -5.75 -11.17
N MET A 48 -10.31 -6.00 -11.80
CA MET A 48 -10.05 -5.62 -13.19
C MET A 48 -9.21 -6.68 -13.90
N SER A 49 -9.21 -6.66 -15.24
CA SER A 49 -8.31 -7.50 -16.02
C SER A 49 -6.85 -7.01 -15.92
N PRO A 50 -5.85 -7.87 -16.19
CA PRO A 50 -4.45 -7.45 -16.25
C PRO A 50 -4.21 -6.28 -17.23
N ASP A 51 -4.89 -6.27 -18.38
CA ASP A 51 -4.76 -5.19 -19.36
C ASP A 51 -5.31 -3.86 -18.85
N ALA A 52 -6.43 -3.90 -18.10
CA ALA A 52 -6.98 -2.71 -17.47
C ALA A 52 -6.06 -2.18 -16.37
N PHE A 53 -5.43 -3.08 -15.62
CA PHE A 53 -4.43 -2.73 -14.62
C PHE A 53 -3.19 -2.08 -15.24
N LEU A 54 -2.67 -2.63 -16.35
CA LEU A 54 -1.51 -2.05 -17.03
C LEU A 54 -1.78 -0.63 -17.51
N ARG A 55 -2.96 -0.41 -18.12
CA ARG A 55 -3.38 0.93 -18.56
C ARG A 55 -3.56 1.90 -17.39
N SER A 56 -4.19 1.45 -16.29
CA SER A 56 -4.38 2.29 -15.12
C SER A 56 -3.04 2.65 -14.49
N TRP A 57 -2.10 1.70 -14.38
CA TRP A 57 -0.76 1.95 -13.87
C TRP A 57 -0.02 3.03 -14.66
N GLN A 58 -0.07 2.97 -15.99
CA GLN A 58 0.53 4.00 -16.84
C GLN A 58 -0.05 5.40 -16.56
N THR A 59 -1.37 5.50 -16.39
CA THR A 59 -2.02 6.77 -16.00
C THR A 59 -1.57 7.25 -14.63
N HIS A 60 -1.47 6.36 -13.64
CA HIS A 60 -1.00 6.71 -12.30
C HIS A 60 0.44 7.23 -12.33
N THR A 61 1.35 6.57 -13.07
CA THR A 61 2.75 7.00 -13.17
C THR A 61 2.86 8.38 -13.82
N GLN A 62 2.10 8.66 -14.88
CA GLN A 62 2.09 9.98 -15.51
C GLN A 62 1.63 11.08 -14.55
N LEU A 63 0.55 10.82 -13.81
CA LEU A 63 0.06 11.75 -12.78
C LEU A 63 1.09 11.96 -11.66
N LEU A 64 1.75 10.89 -11.22
CA LEU A 64 2.79 10.96 -10.20
C LEU A 64 3.93 11.88 -10.62
N GLU A 65 4.43 11.73 -11.86
CA GLU A 65 5.50 12.59 -12.39
C GLU A 65 5.05 14.04 -12.51
N GLU A 66 3.79 14.28 -12.89
CA GLU A 66 3.23 15.64 -12.91
C GLU A 66 3.22 16.26 -11.50
N LEU A 67 2.76 15.52 -10.48
CA LEU A 67 2.72 16.00 -9.10
C LEU A 67 4.12 16.30 -8.56
N LYS A 68 5.11 15.44 -8.87
CA LYS A 68 6.52 15.68 -8.52
C LYS A 68 7.07 16.93 -9.19
N SER A 69 6.81 17.12 -10.50
CA SER A 69 7.32 18.26 -11.25
C SER A 69 6.82 19.60 -10.70
N ARG A 70 5.63 19.59 -10.07
CA ARG A 70 4.99 20.73 -9.41
C ARG A 70 5.42 20.90 -7.95
N GLY A 71 6.23 19.99 -7.40
CA GLY A 71 6.67 20.01 -6.01
C GLY A 71 5.56 19.68 -4.99
N LEU A 72 4.46 19.04 -5.43
CA LEU A 72 3.32 18.71 -4.56
C LEU A 72 3.55 17.43 -3.75
N ILE A 73 4.41 16.54 -4.26
CA ILE A 73 4.80 15.29 -3.60
C ILE A 73 6.30 15.11 -3.70
N THR A 74 6.87 14.44 -2.70
CA THR A 74 8.28 14.05 -2.67
C THR A 74 8.36 12.59 -2.26
N GLU A 75 9.20 11.80 -2.93
CA GLU A 75 9.49 10.44 -2.47
C GLU A 75 10.28 10.51 -1.17
N LYS A 76 9.76 9.90 -0.11
CA LYS A 76 10.58 9.66 1.09
C LYS A 76 11.54 8.51 0.76
N PRO A 77 12.85 8.66 0.99
CA PRO A 77 13.76 7.53 0.88
C PRO A 77 13.27 6.41 1.80
N ALA A 78 13.26 5.18 1.31
CA ALA A 78 12.84 4.02 2.10
C ALA A 78 13.72 3.92 3.35
N GLU A 79 13.15 4.22 4.52
CA GLU A 79 13.80 3.96 5.80
C GLU A 79 13.74 2.45 6.06
N GLY A 80 14.89 1.78 5.98
CA GLY A 80 15.11 0.49 6.63
C GLY A 80 15.02 -0.77 5.77
N THR A 81 15.96 -0.96 4.85
CA THR A 81 16.52 -2.32 4.64
C THR A 81 17.65 -2.50 5.65
N SER A 82 17.30 -2.68 6.92
CA SER A 82 18.27 -3.10 7.94
C SER A 82 18.65 -4.56 7.66
N SER A 83 19.82 -4.73 7.05
CA SER A 83 20.53 -5.99 6.99
C SER A 83 21.05 -6.37 8.38
N ASP A 84 20.15 -6.76 9.29
CA ASP A 84 20.51 -7.49 10.50
C ASP A 84 20.24 -8.98 10.26
N GLN A 85 21.07 -9.57 9.40
CA GLN A 85 21.41 -10.98 9.53
C GLN A 85 22.33 -11.09 10.75
N GLU A 86 21.72 -11.18 11.92
CA GLU A 86 22.36 -11.60 13.14
C GLU A 86 22.98 -12.98 12.87
N LYS A 87 24.31 -13.01 12.76
CA LYS A 87 25.14 -14.22 12.72
C LYS A 87 24.93 -14.97 14.04
N SER A 88 23.83 -15.70 14.15
CA SER A 88 23.69 -16.83 15.06
C SER A 88 24.48 -18.01 14.47
N THR A 89 25.79 -17.97 14.64
CA THR A 89 26.62 -19.18 14.62
C THR A 89 27.30 -19.26 15.97
N LEU A 90 26.63 -20.01 16.86
CA LEU A 90 27.15 -20.45 18.14
C LEU A 90 28.58 -20.95 17.97
N ALA A 91 29.51 -20.41 18.75
CA ALA A 91 30.83 -20.99 18.92
C ALA A 91 30.68 -22.38 19.59
N PRO A 92 31.32 -23.44 19.09
CA PRO A 92 31.37 -24.70 19.81
C PRO A 92 32.31 -24.57 21.02
N SER A 93 31.84 -25.09 22.15
CA SER A 93 32.56 -25.23 23.42
C SER A 93 33.89 -25.97 23.21
N PHE A 94 34.98 -25.44 23.77
CA PHE A 94 36.25 -26.13 23.89
C PHE A 94 36.09 -27.38 24.79
N SER A 95 36.74 -28.48 24.42
CA SER A 95 37.07 -29.63 25.28
C SER A 95 38.56 -29.62 25.58
#